data_AF-A0A521LFP2-F1
#
_entry.id   AF-A0A521LFP2-F1
#
_cell.length_a   1.000
_cell.length_b   1.000
_cell.length_c   1.000
_cell.angle_alpha   90.00
_cell.angle_beta   90.00
_cell.angle_gamma   90.00
#
_symmetry.space_group_name_H-M   'P 1'
#
loop_
_entity.id
_entity.type
_entity.pdbx_description
1 polymer ?
#
loop_
_entity_poly.entity_id
_entity_poly.type
_entity_poly.pdbx_seq_one_letter_code
_entity_poly.pdbx_strand_id
1 'polypeptide(L)'
;MLLYQAYEFQRQLAAPVRLWANALEQVYSSPYNPWAETWFGKSVAAGAEIVARLTQNYGKPAFGLATTTVGNETVAVNEEILLRKPFCQLVHFHRDTPRKDPKVLVVAPMSGHYATLLRGTVEALLPDHDVHITDWLDARDVPLSQGNFDLDDYIDYVAEFCRYLGPDVHVIAVCQPSVPVMAAAALMAEAKDPRQPKSVTLMGGPIDTRQSPTVPNDLAMRNSMMWFRQNVISTVPLNYPGALRRVYPGFLQLTSFISMNLDRHVNAHMRQFEHLIKGDDDSTSSHRAFYDEYLAVMDLTAEFYLQTIQVVFKEHLLPRGEWVSRGRKIDPSFIETALMTVEGELDDISGVGQTKAAHALTP
;
A
#
# COMPACT_ATOMS: atom_id res chain seq x y z
N MET A 1 -2.49 -21.51 -11.63
CA MET A 1 -1.18 -22.00 -12.16
C MET A 1 -0.90 -21.45 -13.55
N LEU A 2 -1.79 -21.64 -14.53
CA LEU A 2 -1.63 -21.13 -15.91
C LEU A 2 -1.62 -19.60 -16.02
N LEU A 3 -2.39 -18.86 -15.21
CA LEU A 3 -2.54 -17.41 -15.39
C LEU A 3 -1.27 -16.61 -15.07
N TYR A 4 -0.60 -16.88 -13.93
CA TYR A 4 0.66 -16.19 -13.59
C TYR A 4 1.75 -16.53 -14.61
N GLN A 5 1.89 -17.81 -14.97
CA GLN A 5 2.86 -18.24 -15.97
C GLN A 5 2.57 -17.64 -17.35
N ALA A 6 1.32 -17.57 -17.77
CA ALA A 6 0.91 -16.93 -19.02
C ALA A 6 1.18 -15.42 -18.99
N TYR A 7 0.90 -14.76 -17.87
CA TYR A 7 1.20 -13.34 -17.66
C TYR A 7 2.72 -13.08 -17.75
N GLU A 8 3.55 -13.88 -17.06
CA GLU A 8 5.00 -13.77 -17.17
C GLU A 8 5.52 -14.10 -18.57
N PHE A 9 4.94 -15.09 -19.24
CA PHE A 9 5.30 -15.42 -20.62
C PHE A 9 4.96 -14.27 -21.58
N GLN A 10 3.77 -13.68 -21.46
CA GLN A 10 3.40 -12.47 -22.20
C GLN A 10 4.35 -11.32 -21.89
N ARG A 11 4.71 -11.11 -20.62
CA ARG A 11 5.64 -10.06 -20.19
C ARG A 11 7.04 -10.26 -20.76
N GLN A 12 7.52 -11.50 -20.81
CA GLN A 12 8.80 -11.85 -21.43
C GLN A 12 8.77 -11.64 -22.95
N LEU A 13 7.68 -12.03 -23.62
CA LEU A 13 7.48 -11.79 -25.06
C LEU A 13 7.32 -10.31 -25.41
N ALA A 14 6.84 -9.49 -24.47
CA ALA A 14 6.72 -8.05 -24.63
C ALA A 14 8.05 -7.31 -24.50
N ALA A 15 9.09 -7.92 -23.90
CA ALA A 15 10.37 -7.25 -23.66
C ALA A 15 11.10 -6.80 -24.94
N PRO A 16 11.19 -7.60 -26.02
CA PRO A 16 11.75 -7.15 -27.29
C PRO A 16 10.95 -6.02 -27.95
N VAL A 17 9.62 -6.09 -27.86
CA VAL A 17 8.71 -5.04 -28.38
C VAL A 17 8.93 -3.73 -27.63
N ARG A 18 9.06 -3.79 -26.30
CA ARG A 18 9.37 -2.64 -25.44
C ARG A 18 10.70 -1.99 -25.79
N LEU A 19 11.76 -2.79 -25.95
CA LEU A 19 13.09 -2.27 -26.29
C LEU A 19 13.05 -1.53 -27.64
N TRP A 20 12.34 -2.09 -28.62
CA TRP A 20 12.10 -1.44 -29.90
C TRP A 20 11.30 -0.13 -29.76
N ALA A 21 10.23 -0.14 -28.96
CA ALA A 21 9.40 1.02 -28.73
C ALA A 21 10.18 2.16 -28.03
N ASN A 22 10.98 1.83 -27.00
CA ASN A 22 11.86 2.81 -26.33
C ASN A 22 12.89 3.42 -27.28
N ALA A 23 13.50 2.59 -28.14
CA ALA A 23 14.47 3.08 -29.13
C ALA A 23 13.79 4.01 -30.16
N LEU A 24 12.60 3.64 -30.63
CA LEU A 24 11.79 4.46 -31.53
C LEU A 24 11.40 5.80 -30.89
N GLU A 25 10.93 5.77 -29.65
CA GLU A 25 10.59 6.99 -28.90
C GLU A 25 11.81 7.91 -28.82
N GLN A 26 12.95 7.42 -28.31
CA GLN A 26 14.18 8.21 -28.17
C GLN A 26 14.67 8.80 -29.50
N VAL A 27 14.59 8.05 -30.60
CA VAL A 27 15.02 8.53 -31.91
C VAL A 27 14.09 9.63 -32.42
N TYR A 28 12.80 9.51 -32.22
CA TYR A 28 11.80 10.47 -32.73
C TYR A 28 11.51 11.64 -31.78
N SER A 29 11.92 11.57 -30.51
CA SER A 29 11.92 12.68 -29.56
C SER A 29 13.27 13.41 -29.48
N SER A 30 14.32 12.87 -30.09
CA SER A 30 15.66 13.47 -30.10
C SER A 30 15.70 14.81 -30.84
N PRO A 31 16.30 15.87 -30.26
CA PRO A 31 16.47 17.16 -30.93
C PRO A 31 17.41 17.09 -32.15
N TYR A 32 18.15 15.99 -32.31
CA TYR A 32 19.01 15.74 -33.47
C TYR A 32 18.28 15.08 -34.64
N ASN A 33 17.02 14.67 -34.46
CA ASN A 33 16.19 14.14 -35.54
C ASN A 33 15.43 15.28 -36.24
N PRO A 34 15.66 15.51 -37.55
CA PRO A 34 14.99 16.57 -38.31
C PRO A 34 13.45 16.46 -38.31
N TRP A 35 12.92 15.29 -38.00
CA TRP A 35 11.47 15.04 -37.98
C TRP A 35 10.86 15.16 -36.58
N ALA A 36 11.66 15.32 -35.52
CA ALA A 36 11.17 15.31 -34.13
C ALA A 36 10.11 16.41 -33.86
N GLU A 37 10.29 17.59 -34.44
CA GLU A 37 9.35 18.71 -34.26
C GLU A 37 8.14 18.66 -35.21
N THR A 38 8.14 17.72 -36.17
CA THR A 38 7.03 17.57 -37.11
C THR A 38 5.86 16.82 -36.48
N TRP A 39 4.64 17.04 -36.98
CA TRP A 39 3.46 16.28 -36.56
C TRP A 39 3.65 14.77 -36.70
N PHE A 40 4.33 14.33 -37.77
CA PHE A 40 4.66 12.92 -37.97
C PHE A 40 5.61 12.39 -36.89
N GLY A 41 6.73 13.07 -36.62
CA GLY A 41 7.69 12.62 -35.60
C GLY A 41 7.10 12.60 -34.19
N LYS A 42 6.33 13.64 -33.82
CA LYS A 42 5.58 13.68 -32.56
C LYS A 42 4.57 12.54 -32.44
N SER A 43 3.89 12.18 -33.53
CA SER A 43 2.91 11.10 -33.53
C SER A 43 3.56 9.72 -33.40
N VAL A 44 4.71 9.50 -34.06
CA VAL A 44 5.50 8.27 -33.95
C VAL A 44 6.08 8.13 -32.55
N ALA A 45 6.66 9.19 -31.99
CA ALA A 45 7.18 9.20 -30.63
C ALA A 45 6.09 8.90 -29.60
N ALA A 46 4.92 9.57 -29.70
CA ALA A 46 3.81 9.33 -28.79
C ALA A 46 3.24 7.90 -28.91
N GLY A 47 3.12 7.36 -30.12
CA GLY A 47 2.68 5.98 -30.34
C GLY A 47 3.67 4.96 -29.78
N ALA A 48 4.97 5.20 -29.96
CA ALA A 48 6.03 4.38 -29.39
C ALA A 48 6.07 4.48 -27.85
N GLU A 49 5.87 5.67 -27.27
CA GLU A 49 5.74 5.87 -25.83
C GLU A 49 4.57 5.03 -25.26
N ILE A 50 3.41 5.04 -25.93
CA ILE A 50 2.25 4.24 -25.51
C ILE A 50 2.57 2.75 -25.53
N VAL A 51 3.19 2.24 -26.60
CA VAL A 51 3.57 0.82 -26.71
C VAL A 51 4.61 0.44 -25.65
N ALA A 52 5.60 1.29 -25.40
CA ALA A 52 6.60 1.11 -24.36
C ALA A 52 5.96 1.01 -22.98
N ARG A 53 5.07 1.96 -22.64
CA ARG A 53 4.34 2.00 -21.36
C ARG A 53 3.42 0.79 -21.16
N LEU A 54 2.72 0.35 -22.21
CA LEU A 54 1.85 -0.83 -22.16
C LEU A 54 2.63 -2.13 -21.94
N THR A 55 3.90 -2.16 -22.32
CA THR A 55 4.77 -3.33 -22.20
C THR A 55 5.77 -3.22 -21.05
N GLN A 56 5.76 -2.10 -20.31
CA GLN A 56 6.72 -1.79 -19.24
C GLN A 56 6.51 -2.64 -18.00
N ASN A 57 7.63 -3.01 -17.36
CA ASN A 57 7.61 -3.55 -16.01
C ASN A 57 7.75 -2.39 -15.04
N TYR A 58 6.74 -2.16 -14.22
CA TYR A 58 6.77 -1.15 -13.18
C TYR A 58 7.37 -1.79 -11.92
N GLY A 59 8.63 -1.45 -11.65
CA GLY A 59 9.28 -1.79 -10.39
C GLY A 59 8.83 -0.85 -9.28
N LYS A 60 9.27 -1.14 -8.05
CA LYS A 60 9.02 -0.28 -6.90
C LYS A 60 9.52 1.16 -7.16
N PRO A 61 8.66 2.19 -7.06
CA PRO A 61 9.07 3.59 -7.17
C PRO A 61 9.94 4.01 -5.99
N ALA A 62 10.68 5.11 -6.14
CA ALA A 62 11.37 5.77 -5.02
C ALA A 62 10.43 6.78 -4.34
N PHE A 63 10.59 7.04 -3.04
CA PHE A 63 9.86 8.16 -2.42
C PHE A 63 10.31 9.49 -3.03
N GLY A 64 11.61 9.68 -3.24
CA GLY A 64 12.13 10.82 -3.99
C GLY A 64 11.99 12.17 -3.27
N LEU A 65 11.87 12.13 -1.94
CA LEU A 65 11.75 13.31 -1.08
C LEU A 65 13.16 13.75 -0.66
N ALA A 66 13.81 14.56 -1.49
CA ALA A 66 15.20 14.98 -1.28
C ALA A 66 15.34 16.12 -0.25
N THR A 67 14.31 16.93 -0.06
CA THR A 67 14.32 18.11 0.82
C THR A 67 12.96 18.34 1.44
N THR A 68 12.92 19.03 2.58
CA THR A 68 11.69 19.55 3.18
C THR A 68 11.95 20.92 3.82
N THR A 69 10.89 21.63 4.22
CA THR A 69 10.99 22.92 4.90
C THR A 69 10.71 22.73 6.38
N VAL A 70 11.70 23.00 7.24
CA VAL A 70 11.56 22.94 8.70
C VAL A 70 11.65 24.36 9.25
N GLY A 71 10.52 24.91 9.69
CA GLY A 71 10.42 26.33 10.05
C GLY A 71 10.62 27.21 8.81
N ASN A 72 11.73 27.95 8.75
CA ASN A 72 12.08 28.82 7.62
C ASN A 72 13.28 28.30 6.81
N GLU A 73 13.78 27.11 7.12
CA GLU A 73 14.97 26.54 6.48
C GLU A 73 14.60 25.32 5.63
N THR A 74 15.15 25.27 4.41
CA THR A 74 15.11 24.08 3.58
C THR A 74 16.25 23.16 3.99
N VAL A 75 15.92 21.94 4.42
CA VAL A 75 16.87 20.94 4.88
C VAL A 75 16.84 19.70 3.98
N ALA A 76 17.96 18.98 3.91
CA ALA A 76 18.03 17.72 3.20
C ALA A 76 17.26 16.62 3.95
N VAL A 77 16.70 15.68 3.19
CA VAL A 77 15.99 14.50 3.70
C VAL A 77 16.67 13.26 3.14
N ASN A 78 17.01 12.32 4.03
CA ASN A 78 17.68 11.06 3.68
C ASN A 78 16.82 9.88 4.12
N GLU A 79 16.60 8.93 3.22
CA GLU A 79 15.89 7.69 3.51
C GLU A 79 16.84 6.69 4.20
N GLU A 80 16.52 6.29 5.43
CA GLU A 80 17.31 5.36 6.23
C GLU A 80 16.47 4.13 6.61
N ILE A 81 17.04 2.94 6.52
CA ILE A 81 16.34 1.70 6.91
C ILE A 81 16.77 1.35 8.33
N LEU A 82 15.87 1.60 9.30
CA LEU A 82 16.15 1.38 10.72
C LEU A 82 16.02 -0.09 11.12
N LEU A 83 15.05 -0.79 10.56
CA LEU A 83 14.82 -2.22 10.80
C LEU A 83 14.50 -2.96 9.50
N ARG A 84 15.07 -4.15 9.37
CA ARG A 84 14.79 -5.07 8.27
C ARG A 84 14.10 -6.31 8.80
N LYS A 85 12.86 -6.51 8.36
CA LYS A 85 12.11 -7.75 8.53
C LYS A 85 11.98 -8.45 7.19
N PRO A 86 11.73 -9.77 7.16
CA PRO A 86 11.56 -10.49 5.90
C PRO A 86 10.52 -9.92 4.94
N PHE A 87 9.42 -9.38 5.46
CA PHE A 87 8.30 -8.85 4.66
C PHE A 87 8.11 -7.33 4.77
N CYS A 88 8.91 -6.64 5.60
CA CYS A 88 8.76 -5.20 5.81
C CYS A 88 10.10 -4.53 6.16
N GLN A 89 10.29 -3.29 5.73
CA GLN A 89 11.36 -2.42 6.17
C GLN A 89 10.77 -1.24 6.92
N LEU A 90 11.34 -0.90 8.07
CA LEU A 90 11.02 0.35 8.74
C LEU A 90 11.92 1.43 8.18
N VAL A 91 11.36 2.32 7.37
CA VAL A 91 12.08 3.41 6.72
C VAL A 91 11.89 4.68 7.54
N HIS A 92 12.95 5.44 7.72
CA HIS A 92 13.00 6.73 8.39
C HIS A 92 13.42 7.80 7.39
N PHE A 93 12.72 8.93 7.40
CA PHE A 93 13.08 10.09 6.59
C PHE A 93 13.86 11.07 7.46
N HIS A 94 15.15 10.83 7.59
CA HIS A 94 16.05 11.63 8.41
C HIS A 94 16.23 13.04 7.81
N ARG A 95 15.76 14.05 8.54
CA ARG A 95 15.91 15.47 8.19
C ARG A 95 17.22 15.99 8.78
N ASP A 96 18.04 16.67 7.98
CA ASP A 96 19.31 17.26 8.43
C ASP A 96 19.07 18.54 9.26
N THR A 97 18.55 18.36 10.47
CA THR A 97 18.19 19.44 11.40
C THR A 97 18.37 18.99 12.85
N PRO A 98 18.79 19.89 13.77
CA PRO A 98 18.84 19.58 15.19
C PRO A 98 17.46 19.55 15.88
N ARG A 99 16.37 19.92 15.17
CA ARG A 99 15.01 19.96 15.70
C ARG A 99 14.54 18.55 16.12
N LYS A 100 13.98 18.43 17.32
CA LYS A 100 13.39 17.19 17.85
C LYS A 100 11.89 17.30 17.84
N ASP A 101 11.29 16.79 16.76
CA ASP A 101 9.83 16.75 16.60
C ASP A 101 9.24 15.39 17.04
N PRO A 102 7.92 15.31 17.26
CA PRO A 102 7.25 14.06 17.57
C PRO A 102 7.44 13.00 16.47
N LYS A 103 7.66 11.75 16.89
CA LYS A 103 7.79 10.63 15.96
C LYS A 103 6.42 10.22 15.43
N VAL A 104 6.32 10.06 14.12
CA VAL A 104 5.12 9.53 13.46
C VAL A 104 5.49 8.26 12.70
N LEU A 105 4.80 7.17 13.00
CA LEU A 105 4.83 5.93 12.24
C LEU A 105 3.61 5.88 11.31
N VAL A 106 3.86 6.05 10.01
CA VAL A 106 2.88 5.82 8.95
C VAL A 106 2.87 4.33 8.61
N VAL A 107 1.75 3.67 8.83
CA VAL A 107 1.56 2.26 8.49
C VAL A 107 0.87 2.19 7.13
N ALA A 108 1.66 1.89 6.11
CA ALA A 108 1.21 1.83 4.73
C ALA A 108 0.37 0.57 4.44
N PRO A 109 -0.63 0.64 3.56
CA PRO A 109 -1.44 -0.51 3.18
C PRO A 109 -0.63 -1.54 2.40
N MET A 110 -0.95 -2.82 2.60
CA MET A 110 -0.53 -3.92 1.72
C MET A 110 -1.61 -4.27 0.71
N SER A 111 -2.24 -3.28 0.08
CA SER A 111 -3.31 -3.47 -0.91
C SER A 111 -2.77 -3.53 -2.33
N GLY A 112 -1.72 -4.32 -2.54
CA GLY A 112 -1.15 -4.59 -3.85
C GLY A 112 -0.25 -3.50 -4.42
N HIS A 113 0.15 -2.50 -3.64
CA HIS A 113 1.03 -1.41 -4.06
C HIS A 113 2.09 -1.10 -2.99
N TYR A 114 3.14 -0.40 -3.37
CA TYR A 114 4.23 -0.02 -2.46
C TYR A 114 3.86 1.18 -1.57
N ALA A 115 4.61 1.35 -0.48
CA ALA A 115 4.40 2.43 0.49
C ALA A 115 4.57 3.85 -0.11
N THR A 116 5.20 3.94 -1.29
CA THR A 116 5.36 5.17 -2.08
C THR A 116 4.05 5.79 -2.55
N LEU A 117 2.93 5.06 -2.51
CA LEU A 117 1.60 5.66 -2.63
C LEU A 117 1.32 6.72 -1.56
N LEU A 118 1.92 6.60 -0.38
CA LEU A 118 1.80 7.58 0.70
C LEU A 118 2.90 8.65 0.64
N ARG A 119 3.58 8.82 -0.51
CA ARG A 119 4.60 9.86 -0.71
C ARG A 119 4.08 11.25 -0.31
N GLY A 120 2.89 11.63 -0.77
CA GLY A 120 2.28 12.91 -0.41
C GLY A 120 2.01 13.04 1.09
N THR A 121 1.59 11.96 1.75
CA THR A 121 1.41 11.93 3.22
C THR A 121 2.74 12.13 3.95
N VAL A 122 3.80 11.45 3.52
CA VAL A 122 5.15 11.62 4.09
C VAL A 122 5.61 13.06 3.88
N GLU A 123 5.50 13.57 2.65
CA GLU A 123 5.88 14.94 2.29
C GLU A 123 5.19 15.99 3.15
N ALA A 124 3.88 15.84 3.38
CA ALA A 124 3.09 16.75 4.20
C ALA A 124 3.44 16.69 5.70
N LEU A 125 3.95 15.56 6.20
CA LEU A 125 4.32 15.40 7.61
C LEU A 125 5.74 15.89 7.91
N LEU A 126 6.64 15.80 6.93
CA LEU A 126 8.07 16.13 7.07
C LEU A 126 8.38 17.51 7.67
N PRO A 127 7.61 18.59 7.42
CA PRO A 127 7.90 19.90 8.01
C PRO A 127 7.92 19.92 9.55
N ASP A 128 7.08 19.10 10.17
CA ASP A 128 6.78 19.20 11.61
C ASP A 128 6.91 17.91 12.40
N HIS A 129 7.29 16.79 11.75
CA HIS A 129 7.36 15.48 12.38
C HIS A 129 8.62 14.71 12.02
N ASP A 130 9.00 13.79 12.90
CA ASP A 130 10.03 12.78 12.64
C ASP A 130 9.38 11.52 12.03
N VAL A 131 9.41 11.44 10.69
CA VAL A 131 8.53 10.55 9.92
C VAL A 131 9.18 9.19 9.65
N HIS A 132 8.43 8.13 9.97
CA HIS A 132 8.78 6.74 9.74
C HIS A 132 7.65 6.07 8.96
N ILE A 133 7.96 5.11 8.08
CA ILE A 133 6.95 4.38 7.31
C ILE A 133 7.24 2.89 7.26
N THR A 134 6.19 2.06 7.32
CA THR A 134 6.28 0.63 7.01
C THR A 134 6.34 0.44 5.50
N ASP A 135 7.43 -0.14 5.02
CA ASP A 135 7.67 -0.34 3.60
C ASP A 135 7.69 -1.85 3.28
N TRP A 136 6.55 -2.33 2.81
CA TRP A 136 6.29 -3.75 2.58
C TRP A 136 7.03 -4.27 1.35
N LEU A 137 7.55 -5.50 1.46
CA LEU A 137 8.22 -6.18 0.36
C LEU A 137 7.22 -7.00 -0.47
N ASP A 138 7.49 -7.08 -1.76
CA ASP A 138 6.74 -7.93 -2.69
C ASP A 138 6.94 -9.41 -2.31
N ALA A 139 5.84 -10.13 -2.05
CA ALA A 139 5.92 -11.50 -1.58
C ALA A 139 6.62 -12.43 -2.58
N ARG A 140 6.62 -12.11 -3.88
CA ARG A 140 7.36 -12.90 -4.88
C ARG A 140 8.87 -12.81 -4.71
N ASP A 141 9.36 -11.78 -4.05
CA ASP A 141 10.79 -11.55 -3.80
C ASP A 141 11.24 -12.04 -2.41
N VAL A 142 10.33 -12.60 -1.60
CA VAL A 142 10.65 -13.14 -0.26
C VAL A 142 10.77 -14.67 -0.29
N PRO A 143 11.98 -15.24 -0.09
CA PRO A 143 12.20 -16.69 -0.10
C PRO A 143 11.33 -17.47 0.90
N LEU A 144 11.01 -18.74 0.58
CA LEU A 144 10.25 -19.59 1.50
C LEU A 144 10.99 -19.88 2.82
N SER A 145 12.32 -19.84 2.81
CA SER A 145 13.15 -20.01 4.02
C SER A 145 12.94 -18.90 5.05
N GLN A 146 12.37 -17.77 4.65
CA GLN A 146 12.00 -16.66 5.53
C GLN A 146 10.62 -16.84 6.18
N GLY A 147 9.97 -17.99 5.97
CA GLY A 147 8.71 -18.33 6.60
C GLY A 147 7.48 -17.76 5.87
N ASN A 148 6.36 -17.76 6.59
CA ASN A 148 5.09 -17.24 6.12
C ASN A 148 4.86 -15.84 6.67
N PHE A 149 3.86 -15.16 6.11
CA PHE A 149 3.41 -13.88 6.61
C PHE A 149 1.89 -13.85 6.53
N ASP A 150 1.24 -13.69 7.67
CA ASP A 150 -0.21 -13.64 7.81
C ASP A 150 -0.68 -12.34 8.50
N LEU A 151 -1.96 -12.21 8.83
CA LEU A 151 -2.49 -11.01 9.50
C LEU A 151 -1.98 -10.89 10.94
N ASP A 152 -1.67 -12.00 11.60
CA ASP A 152 -1.08 -11.99 12.94
C ASP A 152 0.37 -11.50 12.90
N ASP A 153 1.15 -11.89 11.89
CA ASP A 153 2.50 -11.36 11.66
C ASP A 153 2.50 -9.84 11.44
N TYR A 154 1.49 -9.32 10.73
CA TYR A 154 1.31 -7.88 10.55
C TYR A 154 1.16 -7.19 11.92
N ILE A 155 0.28 -7.69 12.77
CA ILE A 155 0.03 -7.13 14.12
C ILE A 155 1.33 -7.14 14.93
N ASP A 156 2.06 -8.25 14.90
CA ASP A 156 3.32 -8.39 15.62
C ASP A 156 4.39 -7.41 15.10
N TYR A 157 4.48 -7.21 13.78
CA TYR A 157 5.40 -6.24 13.18
C TYR A 157 5.07 -4.80 13.61
N VAL A 158 3.79 -4.42 13.58
CA VAL A 158 3.36 -3.09 14.02
C VAL A 158 3.70 -2.88 15.50
N ALA A 159 3.37 -3.85 16.36
CA ALA A 159 3.69 -3.75 17.78
C ALA A 159 5.21 -3.65 18.02
N GLU A 160 6.02 -4.38 17.25
CA GLU A 160 7.47 -4.28 17.33
C GLU A 160 8.01 -2.93 16.86
N PHE A 161 7.49 -2.38 15.76
CA PHE A 161 7.89 -1.05 15.30
C PHE A 161 7.50 0.04 16.30
N CYS A 162 6.31 -0.05 16.91
CA CYS A 162 5.94 0.83 18.03
C CYS A 162 6.93 0.72 19.20
N ARG A 163 7.32 -0.51 19.59
CA ARG A 163 8.33 -0.72 20.65
C ARG A 163 9.72 -0.22 20.29
N TYR A 164 10.08 -0.23 19.02
CA TYR A 164 11.37 0.26 18.56
C TYR A 164 11.42 1.80 18.58
N LEU A 165 10.34 2.44 18.15
CA LEU A 165 10.25 3.91 18.05
C LEU A 165 9.86 4.59 19.38
N GLY A 166 9.06 3.91 20.20
CA GLY A 166 8.49 4.42 21.45
C GLY A 166 9.53 4.72 22.53
N PRO A 167 9.11 5.35 23.65
CA PRO A 167 7.72 5.45 24.13
C PRO A 167 6.87 6.62 23.59
N ASP A 168 7.40 7.48 22.72
CA ASP A 168 6.71 8.69 22.25
C ASP A 168 6.47 8.66 20.73
N VAL A 169 5.71 7.67 20.26
CA VAL A 169 5.37 7.50 18.84
C VAL A 169 3.87 7.69 18.60
N HIS A 170 3.51 8.45 17.57
CA HIS A 170 2.16 8.59 17.04
C HIS A 170 2.01 7.68 15.82
N VAL A 171 0.87 7.00 15.67
CA VAL A 171 0.66 6.05 14.57
C VAL A 171 -0.43 6.57 13.65
N ILE A 172 -0.19 6.53 12.34
CA ILE A 172 -1.19 6.82 11.30
C ILE A 172 -1.35 5.58 10.44
N ALA A 173 -2.54 4.99 10.42
CA ALA A 173 -2.88 3.83 9.62
C ALA A 173 -3.80 4.24 8.47
N VAL A 174 -3.43 3.91 7.23
CA VAL A 174 -4.18 4.33 6.04
C VAL A 174 -4.81 3.14 5.33
N CYS A 175 -6.14 3.09 5.34
CA CYS A 175 -6.98 2.05 4.77
C CYS A 175 -6.84 0.70 5.53
N GLN A 176 -6.50 -0.37 4.82
CA GLN A 176 -6.35 -1.75 5.30
C GLN A 176 -5.59 -1.92 6.64
N PRO A 177 -4.49 -1.21 6.93
CA PRO A 177 -3.72 -1.32 8.17
C PRO A 177 -4.47 -0.89 9.42
N SER A 178 -5.60 -0.20 9.30
CA SER A 178 -6.36 0.26 10.46
C SER A 178 -6.75 -0.89 11.38
N VAL A 179 -7.09 -2.05 10.81
CA VAL A 179 -7.44 -3.26 11.56
C VAL A 179 -6.25 -3.84 12.34
N PRO A 180 -5.11 -4.19 11.71
CA PRO A 180 -3.95 -4.71 12.46
C PRO A 180 -3.31 -3.67 13.38
N VAL A 181 -3.37 -2.37 13.07
CA VAL A 181 -2.89 -1.31 13.99
C VAL A 181 -3.74 -1.23 15.25
N MET A 182 -5.07 -1.28 15.11
CA MET A 182 -5.98 -1.31 16.26
C MET A 182 -5.75 -2.57 17.12
N ALA A 183 -5.54 -3.73 16.48
CA ALA A 183 -5.20 -4.96 17.18
C ALA A 183 -3.86 -4.89 17.92
N ALA A 184 -2.82 -4.32 17.28
CA ALA A 184 -1.52 -4.13 17.91
C ALA A 184 -1.62 -3.19 19.13
N ALA A 185 -2.34 -2.07 18.99
CA ALA A 185 -2.57 -1.13 20.07
C ALA A 185 -3.31 -1.80 21.25
N ALA A 186 -4.36 -2.59 20.98
CA ALA A 186 -5.09 -3.34 22.01
C ALA A 186 -4.19 -4.30 22.77
N LEU A 187 -3.38 -5.11 22.06
CA LEU A 187 -2.47 -6.07 22.69
C LEU A 187 -1.36 -5.39 23.50
N MET A 188 -0.84 -4.26 23.01
CA MET A 188 0.16 -3.48 23.76
C MET A 188 -0.45 -2.85 25.01
N ALA A 189 -1.71 -2.40 24.94
CA ALA A 189 -2.41 -1.79 26.05
C ALA A 189 -2.80 -2.80 27.14
N GLU A 190 -3.31 -3.96 26.76
CA GLU A 190 -3.58 -5.07 27.68
C GLU A 190 -2.29 -5.49 28.42
N ALA A 191 -1.17 -5.55 27.70
CA ALA A 191 0.14 -5.87 28.27
C ALA A 191 0.73 -4.74 29.14
N LYS A 192 0.08 -3.57 29.23
CA LYS A 192 0.60 -2.35 29.87
C LYS A 192 2.00 -2.00 29.39
N ASP A 193 2.24 -2.18 28.08
CA ASP A 193 3.54 -1.94 27.47
C ASP A 193 3.89 -0.45 27.59
N PRO A 194 5.02 -0.06 28.19
CA PRO A 194 5.38 1.35 28.33
C PRO A 194 5.68 2.04 26.99
N ARG A 195 5.78 1.28 25.89
CA ARG A 195 6.05 1.79 24.54
C ARG A 195 4.83 1.74 23.62
N GLN A 196 3.63 1.70 24.19
CA GLN A 196 2.39 1.94 23.47
C GLN A 196 2.43 3.24 22.66
N PRO A 197 1.72 3.32 21.52
CA PRO A 197 1.58 4.57 20.80
C PRO A 197 0.91 5.65 21.67
N LYS A 198 1.29 6.91 21.48
CA LYS A 198 0.69 8.07 22.16
C LYS A 198 -0.64 8.48 21.55
N SER A 199 -0.77 8.32 20.23
CA SER A 199 -2.03 8.42 19.53
C SER A 199 -2.07 7.44 18.35
N VAL A 200 -3.29 7.09 17.94
CA VAL A 200 -3.57 6.30 16.74
C VAL A 200 -4.56 7.08 15.88
N THR A 201 -4.20 7.31 14.62
CA THR A 201 -5.10 7.87 13.60
C THR A 201 -5.42 6.79 12.58
N LEU A 202 -6.70 6.52 12.37
CA LEU A 202 -7.19 5.54 11.40
C LEU A 202 -7.86 6.30 10.24
N MET A 203 -7.40 6.11 9.01
CA MET A 203 -7.92 6.83 7.83
C MET A 203 -8.54 5.84 6.84
N GLY A 204 -9.86 5.87 6.66
CA GLY A 204 -10.58 5.01 5.69
C GLY A 204 -10.40 3.51 5.95
N GLY A 205 -10.33 3.11 7.21
CA GLY A 205 -10.11 1.74 7.66
C GLY A 205 -11.38 0.87 7.77
N PRO A 206 -11.33 -0.41 7.35
CA PRO A 206 -12.46 -1.33 7.43
C PRO A 206 -12.60 -1.97 8.84
N ILE A 207 -12.80 -1.16 9.90
CA ILE A 207 -12.92 -1.68 11.28
C ILE A 207 -14.20 -2.50 11.46
N ASP A 208 -15.32 -2.02 10.93
CA ASP A 208 -16.57 -2.80 10.86
C ASP A 208 -17.20 -2.73 9.46
N THR A 209 -16.88 -3.70 8.61
CA THR A 209 -17.38 -3.80 7.22
C THR A 209 -18.88 -4.10 7.11
N ARG A 210 -19.60 -4.26 8.22
CA ARG A 210 -21.07 -4.35 8.22
C ARG A 210 -21.72 -2.96 8.06
N GLN A 211 -21.00 -1.90 8.43
CA GLN A 211 -21.44 -0.52 8.26
C GLN A 211 -21.28 -0.12 6.79
N SER A 212 -22.33 0.41 6.19
CA SER A 212 -22.36 0.91 4.80
C SER A 212 -21.57 0.02 3.82
N PRO A 213 -22.01 -1.22 3.55
CA PRO A 213 -21.24 -2.15 2.74
C PRO A 213 -20.94 -1.63 1.33
N THR A 214 -19.70 -1.80 0.90
CA THR A 214 -19.18 -1.36 -0.40
C THR A 214 -18.88 -2.55 -1.32
N VAL A 215 -18.37 -2.29 -2.52
CA VAL A 215 -18.03 -3.34 -3.52
C VAL A 215 -17.09 -4.41 -2.97
N PRO A 216 -16.01 -4.09 -2.23
CA PRO A 216 -15.15 -5.11 -1.61
C PRO A 216 -15.92 -6.04 -0.66
N ASN A 217 -16.87 -5.48 0.11
CA ASN A 217 -17.66 -6.22 1.09
C ASN A 217 -18.60 -7.19 0.37
N ASP A 218 -19.25 -6.72 -0.70
CA ASP A 218 -20.09 -7.55 -1.56
C ASP A 218 -19.32 -8.70 -2.21
N LEU A 219 -18.13 -8.43 -2.74
CA LEU A 219 -17.27 -9.46 -3.33
C LEU A 219 -16.91 -10.53 -2.29
N ALA A 220 -16.51 -10.08 -1.10
CA ALA A 220 -16.19 -10.96 0.02
C ALA A 220 -17.40 -11.82 0.41
N MET A 221 -18.58 -11.23 0.57
CA MET A 221 -19.78 -11.93 1.04
C MET A 221 -20.38 -12.91 0.01
N ARG A 222 -20.36 -12.55 -1.28
CA ARG A 222 -20.92 -13.39 -2.36
C ARG A 222 -20.09 -14.65 -2.63
N ASN A 223 -18.79 -14.62 -2.34
CA ASN A 223 -17.89 -15.73 -2.64
C ASN A 223 -17.49 -16.52 -1.39
N SER A 224 -17.31 -17.84 -1.57
CA SER A 224 -16.80 -18.71 -0.52
C SER A 224 -15.28 -18.59 -0.38
N MET A 225 -14.73 -18.98 0.77
CA MET A 225 -13.26 -19.05 0.91
C MET A 225 -12.61 -20.05 -0.05
N MET A 226 -13.33 -21.10 -0.45
CA MET A 226 -12.84 -22.02 -1.48
C MET A 226 -12.69 -21.30 -2.82
N TRP A 227 -13.66 -20.46 -3.17
CA TRP A 227 -13.60 -19.65 -4.38
C TRP A 227 -12.36 -18.75 -4.39
N PHE A 228 -12.08 -18.03 -3.30
CA PHE A 228 -10.87 -17.19 -3.21
C PHE A 228 -9.59 -18.01 -3.37
N ARG A 229 -9.48 -19.15 -2.68
CA ARG A 229 -8.30 -20.04 -2.76
C ARG A 229 -8.03 -20.57 -4.17
N GLN A 230 -9.08 -20.77 -4.97
CA GLN A 230 -8.98 -21.36 -6.30
C GLN A 230 -8.82 -20.31 -7.41
N ASN A 231 -9.45 -19.14 -7.27
CA ASN A 231 -9.56 -18.17 -8.36
C ASN A 231 -8.52 -17.04 -8.28
N VAL A 232 -8.15 -16.60 -7.07
CA VAL A 232 -7.25 -15.43 -6.93
C VAL A 232 -5.86 -15.79 -6.44
N ILE A 233 -5.67 -16.98 -5.86
CA ILE A 233 -4.35 -17.42 -5.39
C ILE A 233 -3.58 -18.13 -6.50
N SER A 234 -2.35 -17.69 -6.71
CA SER A 234 -1.39 -18.30 -7.65
C SER A 234 -0.09 -18.69 -6.94
N THR A 235 0.79 -19.36 -7.69
CA THR A 235 2.10 -19.78 -7.22
C THR A 235 3.17 -18.95 -7.92
N VAL A 236 4.09 -18.37 -7.15
CA VAL A 236 5.22 -17.61 -7.67
C VAL A 236 6.08 -18.50 -8.58
N PRO A 237 6.40 -18.06 -9.81
CA PRO A 237 7.22 -18.85 -10.74
C PRO A 237 8.69 -18.99 -10.29
N LEU A 238 9.41 -19.94 -10.90
CA LEU A 238 10.76 -20.34 -10.48
C LEU A 238 11.85 -19.27 -10.66
N ASN A 239 11.60 -18.21 -11.42
CA ASN A 239 12.57 -17.15 -11.71
C ASN A 239 12.63 -16.06 -10.63
N TYR A 240 11.85 -16.17 -9.56
CA TYR A 240 11.84 -15.22 -8.44
C TYR A 240 12.38 -15.84 -7.15
N PRO A 241 12.95 -15.04 -6.23
CA PRO A 241 13.43 -15.54 -4.94
C PRO A 241 12.37 -16.28 -4.11
N GLY A 242 11.12 -15.83 -4.17
CA GLY A 242 9.95 -16.45 -3.53
C GLY A 242 9.31 -17.58 -4.33
N ALA A 243 10.02 -18.18 -5.29
CA ALA A 243 9.55 -19.30 -6.12
C ALA A 243 8.80 -20.36 -5.30
N LEU A 244 7.65 -20.81 -5.81
CA LEU A 244 6.71 -21.75 -5.17
C LEU A 244 5.85 -21.17 -4.03
N ARG A 245 6.06 -19.92 -3.61
CA ARG A 245 5.19 -19.26 -2.63
C ARG A 245 3.78 -19.10 -3.21
N ARG A 246 2.78 -19.30 -2.35
CA ARG A 246 1.37 -19.04 -2.67
C ARG A 246 1.11 -17.54 -2.44
N VAL A 247 0.61 -16.85 -3.45
CA VAL A 247 0.40 -15.41 -3.41
C VAL A 247 -0.94 -15.01 -4.02
N TYR A 248 -1.48 -13.86 -3.59
CA TYR A 248 -2.45 -13.11 -4.38
C TYR A 248 -1.67 -12.12 -5.26
N PRO A 249 -1.61 -12.34 -6.59
CA PRO A 249 -0.75 -11.55 -7.47
C PRO A 249 -1.20 -10.09 -7.58
N GLY A 250 -0.24 -9.17 -7.64
CA GLY A 250 -0.49 -7.74 -7.85
C GLY A 250 -1.23 -7.44 -9.14
N PHE A 251 -0.91 -8.14 -10.23
CA PHE A 251 -1.61 -7.95 -11.51
C PHE A 251 -3.07 -8.42 -11.45
N LEU A 252 -3.37 -9.46 -10.66
CA LEU A 252 -4.76 -9.90 -10.46
C LEU A 252 -5.54 -8.85 -9.65
N GLN A 253 -4.92 -8.24 -8.66
CA GLN A 253 -5.52 -7.11 -7.94
C GLN A 253 -5.84 -5.97 -8.90
N LEU A 254 -4.85 -5.51 -9.65
CA LEU A 254 -5.00 -4.41 -10.60
C LEU A 254 -6.09 -4.71 -11.65
N THR A 255 -6.06 -5.90 -12.25
CA THR A 255 -7.06 -6.29 -13.26
C THR A 255 -8.44 -6.48 -12.65
N SER A 256 -8.59 -7.02 -11.44
CA SER A 256 -9.88 -7.06 -10.74
C SER A 256 -10.40 -5.65 -10.46
N PHE A 257 -9.57 -4.71 -10.01
CA PHE A 257 -9.98 -3.32 -9.80
C PHE A 257 -10.38 -2.61 -11.11
N ILE A 258 -9.63 -2.82 -12.20
CA ILE A 258 -9.93 -2.22 -13.51
C ILE A 258 -11.17 -2.87 -14.15
N SER A 259 -11.31 -4.20 -14.07
CA SER A 259 -12.38 -4.95 -14.75
C SER A 259 -13.71 -4.97 -13.99
N MET A 260 -13.72 -4.76 -12.68
CA MET A 260 -14.96 -4.74 -11.88
C MET A 260 -15.81 -3.48 -12.09
N ASN A 261 -15.42 -2.53 -12.94
CA ASN A 261 -16.11 -1.23 -13.05
C ASN A 261 -16.03 -0.57 -14.44
N LEU A 262 -16.28 -1.32 -15.51
CA LEU A 262 -16.16 -0.79 -16.89
C LEU A 262 -17.15 0.35 -17.24
N ASP A 263 -18.25 0.53 -16.50
CA ASP A 263 -19.34 1.43 -16.95
C ASP A 263 -19.61 2.69 -16.12
N ARG A 264 -18.95 2.94 -14.97
CA ARG A 264 -19.06 4.27 -14.29
C ARG A 264 -18.07 4.64 -13.17
N HIS A 265 -17.16 3.75 -12.75
CA HIS A 265 -16.41 3.94 -11.50
C HIS A 265 -14.88 3.93 -11.64
N VAL A 266 -14.35 4.09 -12.86
CA VAL A 266 -12.93 4.44 -13.07
C VAL A 266 -12.57 5.75 -12.37
N ASN A 267 -13.54 6.63 -12.13
CA ASN A 267 -13.26 7.96 -11.61
C ASN A 267 -13.09 8.04 -10.08
N ALA A 268 -13.71 7.23 -9.22
CA ALA A 268 -13.68 7.50 -7.76
C ALA A 268 -12.36 7.06 -7.09
N HIS A 269 -11.95 5.81 -7.27
CA HIS A 269 -10.67 5.30 -6.81
C HIS A 269 -9.50 6.01 -7.52
N MET A 270 -9.52 6.16 -8.84
CA MET A 270 -8.45 6.93 -9.50
C MET A 270 -8.40 8.37 -9.04
N ARG A 271 -9.54 9.05 -8.77
CA ARG A 271 -9.52 10.42 -8.20
C ARG A 271 -9.04 10.46 -6.76
N GLN A 272 -9.44 9.54 -5.88
CA GLN A 272 -8.95 9.49 -4.50
C GLN A 272 -7.44 9.22 -4.46
N PHE A 273 -6.95 8.34 -5.33
CA PHE A 273 -5.52 8.05 -5.49
C PHE A 273 -4.78 9.20 -6.20
N GLU A 274 -5.39 9.85 -7.19
CA GLU A 274 -4.88 11.05 -7.86
C GLU A 274 -4.74 12.19 -6.85
N HIS A 275 -5.69 12.36 -5.91
CA HIS A 275 -5.62 13.34 -4.83
C HIS A 275 -4.54 13.04 -3.77
N LEU A 276 -4.14 11.77 -3.58
CA LEU A 276 -3.04 11.41 -2.66
C LEU A 276 -1.64 11.72 -3.24
N ILE A 277 -1.53 11.80 -4.57
CA ILE A 277 -0.27 12.08 -5.29
C ILE A 277 -0.24 13.51 -5.87
N LYS A 278 -1.40 14.14 -6.09
CA LYS A 278 -1.50 15.56 -6.47
C LYS A 278 -1.09 16.45 -5.29
N GLY A 279 0.15 16.95 -5.34
CA GLY A 279 0.38 18.35 -4.99
C GLY A 279 -0.36 19.26 -5.98
N ASP A 280 -0.66 20.50 -5.60
CA ASP A 280 -1.54 21.47 -6.29
C ASP A 280 -1.23 21.81 -7.78
N ASP A 281 -0.38 21.05 -8.49
CA ASP A 281 0.06 21.35 -9.85
C ASP A 281 -0.44 20.33 -10.90
N ASP A 282 -1.33 20.81 -11.77
CA ASP A 282 -2.08 20.06 -12.79
C ASP A 282 -1.24 19.83 -14.07
N SER A 283 -0.06 19.20 -13.91
CA SER A 283 0.89 18.95 -15.01
C SER A 283 0.75 17.54 -15.62
N THR A 284 1.08 17.38 -16.90
CA THR A 284 1.08 16.07 -17.57
C THR A 284 2.11 15.09 -16.96
N SER A 285 3.16 15.62 -16.32
CA SER A 285 4.17 14.87 -15.57
C SER A 285 3.64 14.27 -14.27
N SER A 286 2.82 15.00 -13.50
CA SER A 286 2.22 14.47 -12.27
C SER A 286 1.24 13.34 -12.59
N HIS A 287 0.45 13.48 -13.67
CA HIS A 287 -0.36 12.39 -14.20
C HIS A 287 0.45 11.15 -14.59
N ARG A 288 1.60 11.31 -15.26
CA ARG A 288 2.47 10.17 -15.63
C ARG A 288 3.05 9.46 -14.40
N ALA A 289 3.56 10.22 -13.43
CA ALA A 289 4.09 9.67 -12.19
C ALA A 289 3.01 8.91 -11.41
N PHE A 290 1.77 9.41 -11.40
CA PHE A 290 0.62 8.72 -10.83
C PHE A 290 0.39 7.34 -11.47
N TYR A 291 0.36 7.26 -12.80
CA TYR A 291 0.15 5.98 -13.49
C TYR A 291 1.32 5.01 -13.28
N ASP A 292 2.56 5.50 -13.30
CA ASP A 292 3.73 4.65 -13.05
C ASP A 292 3.69 4.06 -11.62
N GLU A 293 3.24 4.84 -10.64
CA GLU A 293 3.02 4.42 -9.25
C GLU A 293 1.85 3.43 -9.13
N TYR A 294 0.73 3.72 -9.78
CA TYR A 294 -0.48 2.88 -9.74
C TYR A 294 -0.28 1.53 -10.44
N LEU A 295 0.58 1.48 -11.46
CA LEU A 295 0.91 0.22 -12.15
C LEU A 295 2.02 -0.56 -11.43
N ALA A 296 2.71 0.04 -10.46
CA ALA A 296 3.73 -0.61 -9.64
C ALA A 296 3.08 -1.44 -8.52
N VAL A 297 2.66 -2.65 -8.88
CA VAL A 297 1.95 -3.57 -8.00
C VAL A 297 2.85 -4.65 -7.40
N MET A 298 2.49 -5.09 -6.19
CA MET A 298 3.19 -6.15 -5.45
C MET A 298 2.27 -7.33 -5.13
N ASP A 299 2.86 -8.52 -5.03
CA ASP A 299 2.15 -9.73 -4.63
C ASP A 299 2.00 -9.78 -3.10
N LEU A 300 0.83 -10.21 -2.61
CA LEU A 300 0.59 -10.48 -1.19
C LEU A 300 0.76 -11.97 -0.93
N THR A 301 1.19 -12.35 0.27
CA THR A 301 1.12 -13.76 0.70
C THR A 301 -0.34 -14.24 0.72
N ALA A 302 -0.56 -15.50 0.32
CA ALA A 302 -1.90 -16.07 0.31
C ALA A 302 -2.49 -16.15 1.72
N GLU A 303 -1.65 -16.42 2.72
CA GLU A 303 -2.00 -16.52 4.13
C GLU A 303 -2.60 -15.19 4.63
N PHE A 304 -1.88 -14.08 4.44
CA PHE A 304 -2.33 -12.75 4.82
C PHE A 304 -3.63 -12.36 4.12
N TYR A 305 -3.69 -12.51 2.79
CA TYR A 305 -4.88 -12.14 2.02
C TYR A 305 -6.11 -12.94 2.46
N LEU A 306 -6.00 -14.27 2.50
CA LEU A 306 -7.13 -15.14 2.85
C LEU A 306 -7.57 -14.96 4.30
N GLN A 307 -6.62 -14.78 5.23
CA GLN A 307 -6.95 -14.50 6.63
C GLN A 307 -7.67 -13.15 6.76
N THR A 308 -7.23 -12.12 6.04
CA THR A 308 -7.89 -10.80 6.03
C THR A 308 -9.33 -10.92 5.54
N ILE A 309 -9.58 -11.60 4.42
CA ILE A 309 -10.95 -11.83 3.93
C ILE A 309 -11.80 -12.54 4.98
N GLN A 310 -11.28 -13.61 5.59
CA GLN A 310 -12.01 -14.39 6.59
C GLN A 310 -12.33 -13.55 7.83
N VAL A 311 -11.29 -12.99 8.47
CA VAL A 311 -11.35 -12.34 9.77
C VAL A 311 -12.09 -11.00 9.70
N VAL A 312 -11.78 -10.18 8.70
CA VAL A 312 -12.27 -8.80 8.60
C VAL A 312 -13.62 -8.75 7.90
N PHE A 313 -13.71 -9.32 6.70
CA PHE A 313 -14.87 -9.11 5.83
C PHE A 313 -15.98 -10.16 5.97
N LYS A 314 -15.66 -11.40 6.38
CA LYS A 314 -16.67 -12.47 6.50
C LYS A 314 -17.13 -12.65 7.94
N GLU A 315 -16.19 -12.89 8.84
CA GLU A 315 -16.48 -13.18 10.24
C GLU A 315 -16.62 -11.92 11.09
N HIS A 316 -15.97 -10.81 10.70
CA HIS A 316 -16.01 -9.54 11.44
C HIS A 316 -15.52 -9.71 12.89
N LEU A 317 -14.42 -10.44 13.10
CA LEU A 317 -14.02 -10.87 14.43
C LEU A 317 -13.66 -9.72 15.38
N LEU A 318 -13.01 -8.65 14.86
CA LEU A 318 -12.65 -7.46 15.65
C LEU A 318 -13.89 -6.76 16.23
N PRO A 319 -14.86 -6.29 15.42
CA PRO A 319 -16.03 -5.60 15.95
C PRO A 319 -17.02 -6.51 16.68
N ARG A 320 -16.84 -7.84 16.63
CA ARG A 320 -17.59 -8.81 17.45
C ARG A 320 -16.90 -9.12 18.79
N GLY A 321 -15.65 -8.69 18.99
CA GLY A 321 -14.87 -9.03 20.19
C GLY A 321 -14.47 -10.52 20.27
N GLU A 322 -14.44 -11.19 19.12
CA GLU A 322 -14.18 -12.64 18.99
C GLU A 322 -12.77 -12.93 18.42
N TRP A 323 -12.01 -11.90 18.05
CA TRP A 323 -10.71 -12.08 17.42
C TRP A 323 -9.64 -12.54 18.41
N VAL A 324 -8.97 -13.65 18.06
CA VAL A 324 -7.81 -14.18 18.76
C VAL A 324 -6.63 -14.25 17.80
N SER A 325 -5.54 -13.55 18.10
CA SER A 325 -4.28 -13.53 17.34
C SER A 325 -3.19 -14.31 18.07
N ARG A 326 -2.72 -15.41 17.47
CA ARG A 326 -1.74 -16.35 18.10
C ARG A 326 -2.06 -16.72 19.56
N GLY A 327 -3.34 -16.97 19.87
CA GLY A 327 -3.80 -17.31 21.22
C GLY A 327 -4.01 -16.12 22.16
N ARG A 328 -3.77 -14.89 21.70
CA ARG A 328 -4.01 -13.64 22.45
C ARG A 328 -5.34 -13.05 21.99
N LYS A 329 -6.29 -12.86 22.90
CA LYS A 329 -7.56 -12.20 22.56
C LYS A 329 -7.28 -10.73 22.27
N ILE A 330 -7.82 -10.21 21.17
CA ILE A 330 -7.75 -8.79 20.85
C ILE A 330 -8.97 -8.13 21.47
N ASP A 331 -8.73 -7.31 22.49
CA ASP A 331 -9.78 -6.58 23.21
C ASP A 331 -9.48 -5.07 23.18
N PRO A 332 -10.12 -4.31 22.27
CA PRO A 332 -9.86 -2.88 22.13
C PRO A 332 -10.28 -2.03 23.34
N SER A 333 -11.01 -2.59 24.31
CA SER A 333 -11.39 -1.87 25.53
C SER A 333 -10.19 -1.54 26.42
N PHE A 334 -9.04 -2.18 26.22
CA PHE A 334 -7.80 -1.83 26.91
C PHE A 334 -7.13 -0.57 26.33
N ILE A 335 -7.50 -0.11 25.14
CA ILE A 335 -6.81 1.02 24.48
C ILE A 335 -7.12 2.32 25.23
N GLU A 336 -6.12 2.86 25.93
CA GLU A 336 -6.18 4.20 26.56
C GLU A 336 -5.55 5.29 25.67
N THR A 337 -5.06 4.91 24.50
CA THR A 337 -4.39 5.79 23.54
C THR A 337 -5.38 6.75 22.88
N ALA A 338 -4.98 8.02 22.65
CA ALA A 338 -5.81 8.97 21.92
C ALA A 338 -6.10 8.47 20.49
N LEU A 339 -7.39 8.34 20.14
CA LEU A 339 -7.86 7.79 18.87
C LEU A 339 -8.50 8.88 17.99
N MET A 340 -8.07 8.94 16.73
CA MET A 340 -8.70 9.77 15.70
C MET A 340 -9.11 8.88 14.52
N THR A 341 -10.30 9.11 13.98
CA THR A 341 -10.79 8.42 12.77
C THR A 341 -11.11 9.43 11.69
N VAL A 342 -10.66 9.17 10.48
CA VAL A 342 -10.94 10.00 9.29
C VAL A 342 -11.65 9.13 8.25
N GLU A 343 -12.78 9.62 7.74
CA GLU A 343 -13.58 8.95 6.70
C GLU A 343 -13.84 9.93 5.56
N GLY A 344 -13.84 9.44 4.32
CA GLY A 344 -14.27 10.20 3.15
C GLY A 344 -15.75 10.00 2.91
N GLU A 345 -16.52 11.08 2.74
CA GLU A 345 -17.96 11.00 2.44
C GLU A 345 -18.24 10.25 1.13
N LEU A 346 -17.33 10.35 0.16
CA LEU A 346 -17.45 9.75 -1.17
C LEU A 346 -16.55 8.52 -1.36
N ASP A 347 -16.03 7.95 -0.27
CA ASP A 347 -15.20 6.74 -0.32
C ASP A 347 -16.06 5.52 -0.67
N ASP A 348 -15.81 4.92 -1.84
CA ASP A 348 -16.53 3.76 -2.35
C ASP A 348 -15.84 2.42 -2.01
N ILE A 349 -14.75 2.46 -1.23
CA ILE A 349 -13.98 1.31 -0.75
C ILE A 349 -14.26 1.07 0.73
N SER A 350 -13.98 2.06 1.58
CA SER A 350 -14.31 2.02 3.01
C SER A 350 -15.50 2.93 3.28
N GLY A 351 -16.69 2.34 3.27
CA GLY A 351 -17.94 3.08 3.44
C GLY A 351 -17.98 3.86 4.76
N VAL A 352 -18.70 4.98 4.75
CA VAL A 352 -18.91 5.82 5.93
C VAL A 352 -19.43 4.99 7.11
N GLY A 353 -18.81 5.18 8.27
CA GLY A 353 -19.10 4.45 9.51
C GLY A 353 -18.17 3.25 9.76
N GLN A 354 -17.50 2.70 8.75
CA GLN A 354 -16.63 1.53 8.93
C GLN A 354 -15.42 1.84 9.81
N THR A 355 -14.78 3.01 9.67
CA THR A 355 -13.63 3.41 10.49
C THR A 355 -14.08 3.97 11.83
N LYS A 356 -15.15 4.78 11.82
CA LYS A 356 -15.76 5.38 13.01
C LYS A 356 -16.20 4.32 14.02
N ALA A 357 -16.54 3.12 13.57
CA ALA A 357 -16.88 1.99 14.44
C ALA A 357 -15.79 1.70 15.49
N ALA A 358 -14.53 2.09 15.27
CA ALA A 358 -13.47 1.98 16.26
C ALA A 358 -13.83 2.62 17.60
N HIS A 359 -14.48 3.80 17.59
CA HIS A 359 -14.88 4.52 18.81
C HIS A 359 -15.93 3.79 19.65
N ALA A 360 -16.68 2.85 19.06
CA ALA A 360 -17.62 2.03 19.81
C ALA A 360 -16.96 0.82 20.49
N LEU A 361 -15.72 0.50 20.10
CA LEU A 361 -14.93 -0.61 20.63
C LEU A 361 -13.92 -0.14 21.70
N THR A 362 -13.56 1.14 21.69
CA THR A 362 -12.62 1.76 22.63
C THR A 362 -13.36 2.57 23.71
N PRO A 363 -12.74 2.80 24.88
CA PRO A 363 -13.30 3.61 25.97
C PRO A 363 -13.66 5.06 25.61
#